data_AF-A0A969TY73-F1
#
_entry.id   AF-A0A969TY73-F1
#
_cell.length_a   1.000
_cell.length_b   1.000
_cell.length_c   1.000
_cell.angle_alpha   90.00
_cell.angle_beta   90.00
_cell.angle_gamma   90.00
#
_symmetry.space_group_name_H-M   'P 1'
#
loop_
_entity.id
_entity.type
_entity.pdbx_description
1 polymer ?
#
loop_
_entity_poly.entity_id
_entity_poly.type
_entity_poly.pdbx_seq_one_letter_code
_entity_poly.pdbx_strand_id
1 'polypeptide(L)'
;MVSISLGLLVQVEGVTIATGLASSDTVEQAEDRARDRALSLLNLNEEVVIHQELTATKSQVSTDSDRLTSKERKKSTASISEIVPSPRPS
;
A
#
# COMPACT_ATOMS: atom_id res chain seq x y z
N MET A 1 -5.99 4.88 -16.32
CA MET A 1 -5.88 5.95 -15.29
C MET A 1 -4.41 6.24 -15.14
N VAL A 2 -4.00 7.51 -15.16
CA VAL A 2 -2.60 7.93 -14.99
C VAL A 2 -2.45 8.41 -13.56
N SER A 3 -1.54 7.83 -12.79
CA SER A 3 -1.24 8.25 -11.42
C SER A 3 0.05 9.08 -11.41
N ILE A 4 0.02 10.18 -10.66
CA ILE A 4 1.09 11.16 -10.50
C ILE A 4 1.88 10.79 -9.24
N SER A 5 3.21 10.82 -9.29
CA SER A 5 4.07 10.55 -8.13
C SER A 5 4.84 11.82 -7.74
N LEU A 6 4.81 12.19 -6.46
CA LEU A 6 5.49 13.35 -5.90
C LEU A 6 6.34 12.97 -4.70
N GLY A 7 7.37 13.77 -4.45
CA GLY A 7 8.27 13.64 -3.33
C GLY A 7 8.52 14.97 -2.63
N LEU A 8 8.57 14.94 -1.30
CA LEU A 8 8.83 16.07 -0.42
C LEU A 8 10.02 15.75 0.48
N LEU A 9 10.93 16.72 0.63
CA LEU A 9 12.10 16.64 1.50
C LEU A 9 11.97 17.68 2.61
N VAL A 10 12.13 17.26 3.86
CA VAL A 10 12.23 18.15 5.01
C VAL A 10 13.69 18.27 5.41
N GLN A 11 14.20 19.50 5.41
CA GLN A 11 15.59 19.79 5.75
C GLN A 11 15.68 20.76 6.92
N VAL A 12 16.59 20.48 7.85
CA VAL A 12 16.97 21.37 8.94
C VAL A 12 18.47 21.60 8.82
N GLU A 13 18.89 22.86 8.70
CA GLU A 13 20.30 23.25 8.53
C GLU A 13 20.98 22.54 7.34
N GLY A 14 20.24 22.30 6.25
CA GLY A 14 20.74 21.59 5.06
C GLY A 14 20.85 20.08 5.20
N VAL A 15 20.52 19.52 6.38
CA VAL A 15 20.44 18.08 6.61
C VAL A 15 19.00 17.62 6.36
N THR A 16 18.83 16.64 5.46
CA THR A 16 17.51 16.03 5.24
C THR A 16 17.15 15.13 6.42
N ILE A 17 16.08 15.47 7.13
CA ILE A 17 15.62 14.76 8.32
C ILE A 17 14.43 13.85 8.05
N ALA A 18 13.67 14.12 6.98
CA ALA A 18 12.56 13.28 6.54
C ALA A 18 12.30 13.42 5.05
N THR A 19 11.78 12.35 4.45
CA THR A 19 11.35 12.30 3.05
C THR A 19 9.98 11.65 2.96
N GLY A 20 9.05 12.30 2.29
CA GLY A 20 7.73 11.76 2.00
C GLY A 20 7.55 11.52 0.51
N LEU A 21 7.15 10.33 0.11
CA LEU A 21 6.87 9.96 -1.28
C LEU A 21 5.43 9.48 -1.36
N ALA A 22 4.66 9.94 -2.35
CA ALA A 22 3.29 9.47 -2.56
C ALA A 22 2.87 9.53 -4.03
N SER A 23 1.84 8.75 -4.38
CA SER A 23 1.20 8.80 -5.68
C SER A 23 -0.32 8.94 -5.55
N SER A 24 -0.93 9.72 -6.43
CA SER A 24 -2.38 9.89 -6.52
C SER A 24 -2.81 10.29 -7.93
N ASP A 25 -4.11 10.35 -8.17
CA ASP A 25 -4.68 10.71 -9.47
C ASP A 25 -4.55 12.21 -9.78
N THR A 26 -4.35 13.04 -8.75
CA THR A 26 -4.10 14.49 -8.89
C THR A 26 -2.82 14.91 -8.18
N VAL A 27 -2.27 16.05 -8.60
CA VAL A 27 -1.03 16.63 -8.05
C VAL A 27 -1.25 16.99 -6.59
N GLU A 28 -2.36 17.64 -6.28
CA GLU A 28 -2.72 18.14 -4.96
C GLU A 28 -2.78 16.98 -3.96
N GLN A 29 -3.45 15.88 -4.33
CA GLN A 29 -3.53 14.70 -3.47
C GLN A 29 -2.18 13.98 -3.31
N ALA A 30 -1.35 13.95 -4.34
CA ALA A 30 -0.03 13.35 -4.25
C ALA A 30 0.91 14.20 -3.37
N GLU A 31 0.78 15.53 -3.42
CA GLU A 31 1.51 16.45 -2.55
C GLU A 31 1.08 16.32 -1.10
N ASP A 32 -0.23 16.43 -0.82
CA ASP A 32 -0.78 16.33 0.53
C ASP A 32 -0.34 15.02 1.20
N ARG A 33 -0.44 13.90 0.48
CA ARG A 33 0.01 12.59 0.99
C ARG A 33 1.52 12.52 1.20
N ALA A 34 2.32 13.13 0.33
CA ALA A 34 3.77 13.16 0.51
C ALA A 34 4.13 14.01 1.74
N ARG A 35 3.44 15.14 1.96
CA ARG A 35 3.59 16.00 3.13
C ARG A 35 3.22 15.27 4.42
N ASP A 36 2.06 14.63 4.46
CA ASP A 36 1.60 13.88 5.65
C ASP A 36 2.59 12.78 6.01
N ARG A 37 3.13 12.04 5.02
CA ARG A 37 4.17 11.02 5.26
C ARG A 37 5.45 11.61 5.83
N ALA A 38 5.92 12.75 5.29
CA ALA A 38 7.12 13.40 5.78
C ALA A 38 6.96 13.92 7.22
N LEU A 39 5.81 14.53 7.53
CA LEU A 39 5.50 15.04 8.87
C LEU A 39 5.30 13.91 9.90
N SER A 40 4.71 12.79 9.46
CA SER A 40 4.48 11.62 10.32
C SER A 40 5.79 11.02 10.80
N LEU A 41 6.83 11.00 9.95
CA LEU A 41 8.18 10.57 10.33
C LEU A 41 8.82 11.47 11.39
N LEU A 42 8.41 12.73 11.45
CA LEU A 42 8.89 13.70 12.43
C LEU A 42 8.00 13.78 13.67
N ASN A 43 6.89 13.01 13.73
CA ASN A 43 5.85 13.12 14.74
C ASN A 43 5.31 14.56 14.89
N LEU A 44 5.26 15.31 13.77
CA LEU A 44 4.79 16.69 13.72
C LEU A 44 3.36 16.82 13.17
N ASN A 45 2.67 15.70 12.94
CA ASN A 45 1.26 15.75 12.61
C ASN A 45 0.53 16.38 13.80
N GLU A 46 -0.45 17.24 13.53
CA GLU A 46 -1.30 17.82 14.57
C GLU A 46 -1.80 16.70 15.48
N GLU A 47 -1.30 16.64 16.71
CA GLU A 47 -1.84 15.76 17.71
C GLU A 47 -3.28 16.19 17.94
N VAL A 48 -4.23 15.41 17.42
CA VAL A 48 -5.51 15.30 18.09
C VAL A 48 -5.16 14.76 19.46
N VAL A 49 -5.18 15.62 20.48
CA VAL A 49 -4.98 15.24 21.88
C VAL A 49 -6.09 14.27 22.26
N ILE A 50 -5.88 12.99 21.98
CA ILE A 50 -6.70 11.90 22.48
C ILE A 50 -5.89 11.31 23.62
N HIS A 51 -6.36 11.52 24.85
CA HIS A 51 -5.83 10.87 26.05
C HIS A 51 -6.02 9.34 25.89
N GLN A 52 -5.04 8.65 25.30
CA GLN A 52 -5.02 7.19 25.21
C GLN A 52 -4.14 6.63 26.33
N GLU A 53 -4.81 5.90 27.23
CA GLU A 53 -4.21 5.05 28.25
C GLU A 53 -3.34 3.95 27.56
N LEU A 54 -2.06 3.92 27.90
CA LEU A 54 -1.08 2.99 27.34
C LEU A 54 -1.32 1.56 27.84
N THR A 55 -2.02 0.74 27.05
CA THR A 55 -1.86 -0.72 27.14
C THR A 55 -0.87 -1.18 26.08
N ALA A 56 0.35 -1.47 26.53
CA ALA A 56 1.45 -1.95 25.70
C ALA A 56 1.16 -3.34 25.12
N THR A 57 1.08 -3.46 23.79
CA THR A 57 1.27 -4.72 23.07
C THR A 57 2.22 -4.55 21.90
N LYS A 58 3.48 -4.88 22.20
CA LYS A 58 4.57 -5.41 21.36
C LYS A 58 4.39 -5.39 19.83
N SER A 59 5.33 -4.71 19.18
CA SER A 59 5.64 -4.71 17.75
C SER A 59 5.63 -6.09 17.09
N GLN A 60 4.93 -6.21 15.96
CA GLN A 60 5.29 -7.14 14.89
C GLN A 60 5.34 -6.39 13.56
N VAL A 61 6.57 -6.01 13.20
CA VAL A 61 6.98 -5.72 11.83
C VAL A 61 7.19 -7.08 11.16
N SER A 62 6.37 -7.41 10.16
CA SER A 62 6.69 -8.45 9.19
C SER A 62 6.71 -7.80 7.81
N THR A 63 7.87 -7.24 7.48
CA THR A 63 8.34 -7.08 6.10
C THR A 63 8.72 -8.45 5.57
N ASP A 64 7.92 -9.00 4.65
CA ASP A 64 8.33 -10.11 3.81
C ASP A 64 8.44 -9.58 2.38
N SER A 65 9.63 -9.04 2.07
CA SER A 65 10.07 -8.72 0.71
C SER A 65 11.00 -9.84 0.26
N ASP A 66 10.44 -10.91 -0.27
CA ASP A 66 11.20 -11.93 -1.00
C ASP A 66 10.86 -11.90 -2.51
N ARG A 67 11.65 -11.09 -3.21
CA ARG A 67 12.47 -11.50 -4.36
C ARG A 67 11.96 -12.65 -5.27
N LEU A 68 11.32 -12.24 -6.37
CA LEU A 68 11.43 -12.71 -7.78
C LEU A 68 11.47 -14.22 -8.18
N THR A 69 10.73 -14.46 -9.27
CA THR A 69 10.77 -15.54 -10.30
C THR A 69 9.76 -16.68 -10.07
N SER A 70 8.79 -16.93 -10.94
CA SER A 70 9.01 -17.47 -12.29
C SER A 70 7.67 -17.60 -13.06
N LYS A 71 7.79 -17.71 -14.39
CA LYS A 71 6.72 -17.94 -15.40
C LYS A 71 5.68 -18.99 -14.96
N GLU A 72 4.39 -18.72 -15.19
CA GLU A 72 3.43 -19.77 -15.52
C GLU A 72 2.36 -19.22 -16.48
N ARG A 73 2.43 -19.66 -17.74
CA ARG A 73 1.28 -19.70 -18.65
C ARG A 73 0.33 -20.77 -18.11
N LYS A 74 -0.95 -20.46 -17.90
CA LYS A 74 -2.10 -21.29 -18.34
C LYS A 74 -3.45 -20.70 -17.92
N LYS A 75 -4.17 -20.26 -18.94
CA LYS A 75 -5.60 -20.45 -19.23
C LYS A 75 -6.35 -21.44 -18.31
N SER A 76 -7.45 -21.00 -17.71
CA SER A 76 -8.75 -21.71 -17.52
C SER A 76 -9.66 -20.85 -16.64
N THR A 77 -10.66 -20.17 -17.19
CA THR A 77 -12.05 -20.65 -17.42
C THR A 77 -12.67 -21.26 -16.16
N ALA A 78 -13.54 -20.47 -15.55
CA ALA A 78 -14.35 -20.83 -14.39
C ALA A 78 -15.24 -22.05 -14.67
N SER A 79 -15.12 -23.01 -13.76
CA SER A 79 -16.19 -23.81 -13.16
C SER A 79 -17.15 -24.55 -14.09
N ILE A 80 -16.76 -25.79 -14.43
CA ILE A 80 -17.67 -26.89 -14.73
C ILE A 80 -18.02 -27.59 -13.41
N SER A 81 -19.31 -27.68 -13.10
CA SER A 81 -19.86 -28.59 -12.09
C SER A 81 -21.25 -28.99 -12.55
N GLU A 82 -21.35 -30.13 -13.24
CA GLU A 82 -22.28 -31.21 -12.95
C GLU A 82 -22.09 -32.36 -13.94
N ILE A 83 -22.18 -33.57 -13.41
CA ILE A 83 -21.68 -34.83 -13.96
C ILE A 83 -22.91 -35.77 -14.12
N VAL A 84 -23.19 -36.16 -15.38
CA VAL A 84 -23.59 -37.53 -15.86
C VAL A 84 -25.08 -37.95 -15.75
N PRO A 85 -25.66 -38.91 -16.56
CA PRO A 85 -25.22 -39.68 -17.76
C PRO A 85 -26.14 -39.66 -19.03
N SER A 86 -25.62 -40.25 -20.12
CA SER A 86 -26.14 -40.56 -21.49
C SER A 86 -27.28 -41.62 -21.61
N PRO A 87 -27.56 -42.24 -22.79
CA PRO A 87 -28.21 -41.78 -24.04
C PRO A 87 -29.48 -42.62 -24.41
N ARG A 88 -30.25 -42.27 -25.46
CA ARG A 88 -31.03 -43.27 -26.22
C ARG A 88 -31.34 -42.83 -27.67
N PRO A 89 -31.08 -43.67 -28.69
CA PRO A 89 -31.41 -43.37 -30.09
C PRO A 89 -32.81 -43.87 -30.46
N SER A 90 -33.45 -43.20 -31.41
CA SER A 90 -34.47 -43.73 -32.33
C SER A 90 -34.74 -42.71 -33.44
#